data_AF-A0A401TIM1-F1
#
_entry.id   AF-A0A401TIM1-F1
#
_cell.length_a   1.000
_cell.length_b   1.000
_cell.length_c   1.000
_cell.angle_alpha   90.00
_cell.angle_beta   90.00
_cell.angle_gamma   90.00
#
_symmetry.space_group_name_H-M   'P 1'
#
loop_
_entity.id
_entity.type
_entity.pdbx_description
1 polymer ?
#
loop_
_entity_poly.entity_id
_entity_poly.type
_entity_poly.pdbx_seq_one_letter_code
_entity_poly.pdbx_strand_id
1 'polypeptide(L)'
;KKGPDGLALPNNYCDFCLGDSRLNKKTGQSEELVSCSDCGRSGHPSCLQFTPVMMAAVKTYRWQCIECKCCNLCGTSENDVSTGPGEGELINTLS
;
A
#
# COMPACT_ATOMS: atom_id res chain seq x y z
N LYS A 1 11.11 -1.25 5.64
CA LYS A 1 11.58 -2.65 5.60
C LYS A 1 11.06 -3.25 4.30
N LYS A 2 11.89 -3.31 3.25
CA LYS A 2 11.50 -3.78 1.91
C LYS A 2 12.28 -5.07 1.63
N GLY A 3 11.63 -6.12 1.13
CA GLY A 3 12.29 -7.38 0.79
C GLY A 3 13.22 -7.23 -0.42
N PRO A 4 14.04 -8.26 -0.72
CA PRO A 4 14.97 -8.24 -1.85
C PRO A 4 14.29 -8.06 -3.21
N ASP A 5 13.00 -8.39 -3.32
CA ASP A 5 12.19 -8.23 -4.54
C ASP A 5 11.48 -6.87 -4.65
N GLY A 6 11.75 -5.94 -3.72
CA GLY A 6 11.05 -4.65 -3.69
C GLY A 6 9.60 -4.73 -3.20
N LEU A 7 9.13 -5.88 -2.72
CA LEU A 7 7.82 -6.03 -2.08
C LEU A 7 7.95 -5.89 -0.56
N ALA A 8 6.97 -5.25 0.07
CA ALA A 8 6.89 -5.23 1.52
C ALA A 8 6.38 -6.56 2.06
N LEU A 9 6.91 -6.97 3.22
CA LEU A 9 6.43 -8.17 3.90
C LEU A 9 5.00 -7.93 4.40
N PRO A 10 4.03 -8.78 4.02
CA PRO A 10 2.65 -8.61 4.45
C PRO A 10 2.52 -8.82 5.95
N ASN A 11 1.77 -7.93 6.58
CA ASN A 11 1.48 -7.99 7.99
C ASN A 11 0.44 -9.08 8.29
N ASN A 12 0.62 -9.80 9.39
CA ASN A 12 -0.26 -10.92 9.76
C ASN A 12 -1.44 -10.49 10.65
N TYR A 13 -1.69 -9.19 10.78
CA TYR A 13 -2.81 -8.63 11.52
C TYR A 13 -3.44 -7.44 10.77
N CYS A 14 -4.70 -7.17 11.08
CA CYS A 14 -5.48 -6.05 10.57
C CYS A 14 -5.13 -4.77 11.32
N ASP A 15 -4.70 -3.72 10.63
CA ASP A 15 -4.34 -2.44 11.25
C ASP A 15 -5.53 -1.70 11.89
N PHE A 16 -6.77 -2.08 11.55
CA PHE A 16 -7.98 -1.43 12.07
C PHE A 16 -8.53 -2.10 13.32
N CYS A 17 -8.58 -3.43 13.33
CA CYS A 17 -9.20 -4.19 14.43
C CYS A 17 -8.18 -5.02 15.23
N LEU A 18 -6.91 -5.06 14.81
CA LEU A 18 -5.84 -5.85 15.42
C LEU A 18 -6.16 -7.35 15.51
N GLY A 19 -7.03 -7.84 14.63
CA GLY A 19 -7.35 -9.25 14.44
C GLY A 19 -6.52 -9.88 13.33
N ASP A 20 -6.38 -11.20 13.34
CA ASP A 20 -5.70 -11.96 12.29
C ASP A 20 -6.71 -12.43 11.21
N SER A 21 -6.28 -13.28 10.28
CA SER A 21 -7.16 -13.84 9.24
C SER A 21 -8.24 -14.79 9.78
N ARG A 22 -8.10 -15.27 11.02
CA ARG A 22 -9.03 -16.22 11.64
C ARG A 22 -10.12 -15.49 12.42
N LEU A 23 -9.86 -14.27 12.88
CA LEU A 23 -10.82 -13.48 13.62
C LEU A 23 -10.72 -11.99 13.29
N ASN A 24 -11.74 -11.48 12.62
CA ASN A 24 -12.01 -10.06 12.57
C ASN A 24 -12.73 -9.62 13.85
N LYS A 25 -12.07 -8.79 14.67
CA LYS A 25 -12.63 -8.31 15.95
C LYS A 25 -13.81 -7.33 15.78
N LYS A 26 -14.01 -6.77 14.58
CA LYS A 26 -15.11 -5.85 14.28
C LYS A 26 -16.42 -6.60 14.01
N THR A 27 -16.35 -7.70 13.26
CA THR A 27 -17.52 -8.50 12.86
C THR A 27 -17.70 -9.76 13.72
N GLY A 28 -16.65 -10.21 14.41
CA GLY A 28 -16.62 -11.45 15.17
C GLY A 28 -16.48 -12.70 14.29
N GLN A 29 -16.18 -12.56 13.00
CA GLN A 29 -16.10 -13.67 12.05
C GLN A 29 -14.68 -13.83 11.48
N SER A 30 -14.38 -15.00 10.93
CA SER A 30 -13.14 -15.23 10.18
C SER A 30 -13.19 -14.51 8.83
N GLU A 31 -12.15 -13.77 8.50
CA GLU A 31 -12.05 -13.00 7.27
C GLU A 31 -10.59 -12.88 6.85
N GLU A 32 -10.29 -13.14 5.58
CA GLU A 32 -8.92 -13.03 5.06
C GLU A 32 -8.40 -11.59 5.10
N LEU A 33 -7.10 -11.44 5.29
CA LEU A 33 -6.43 -10.14 5.24
C LEU A 33 -6.02 -9.81 3.81
N VAL A 34 -6.20 -8.54 3.44
CA VAL A 34 -5.64 -7.97 2.21
C VAL A 34 -4.43 -7.13 2.61
N SER A 35 -3.28 -7.40 2.00
CA SER A 35 -2.00 -6.76 2.33
C SER A 35 -1.54 -5.84 1.20
N CYS A 36 -1.10 -4.64 1.56
CA CYS A 36 -0.53 -3.69 0.61
C CYS A 36 0.82 -4.20 0.11
N SER A 37 1.00 -4.21 -1.21
CA SER A 37 2.23 -4.70 -1.84
C SER A 37 3.47 -3.84 -1.51
N ASP A 38 3.29 -2.54 -1.23
CA ASP A 38 4.39 -1.58 -1.07
C ASP A 38 4.79 -1.32 0.38
N CYS A 39 3.84 -1.35 1.32
CA CYS A 39 4.10 -1.07 2.73
C CYS A 39 3.79 -2.25 3.66
N GLY A 40 3.15 -3.31 3.17
CA GLY A 40 2.87 -4.52 3.93
C GLY A 40 1.69 -4.41 4.91
N ARG A 41 1.17 -3.20 5.13
CA ARG A 41 -0.03 -2.97 5.95
C ARG A 41 -1.17 -3.84 5.49
N SER A 42 -1.86 -4.46 6.44
CA SER A 42 -2.89 -5.46 6.15
C SER A 42 -4.19 -5.10 6.84
N GLY A 43 -5.31 -5.45 6.21
CA GLY A 43 -6.63 -5.15 6.73
C GLY A 43 -7.69 -6.12 6.21
N HIS A 44 -8.70 -6.36 7.03
CA HIS A 44 -9.90 -7.08 6.58
C HIS A 44 -10.68 -6.22 5.57
N PRO A 45 -11.20 -6.79 4.48
CA PRO A 45 -12.05 -6.07 3.54
C PRO A 45 -13.23 -5.33 4.19
N SER A 46 -13.89 -5.92 5.18
CA SER A 46 -14.99 -5.29 5.93
C SER A 46 -14.51 -4.17 6.88
N CYS A 47 -13.27 -4.25 7.39
CA CYS A 47 -12.64 -3.17 8.14
C CYS A 47 -12.25 -2.00 7.23
N LEU A 48 -11.80 -2.31 6.01
CA LEU A 48 -11.50 -1.36 4.93
C LEU A 48 -12.75 -0.78 4.26
N GLN A 49 -13.95 -1.27 4.62
CA GLN A 49 -15.23 -0.88 4.03
C GLN A 49 -15.29 -1.10 2.51
N PHE A 50 -14.68 -2.18 2.02
CA PHE A 50 -14.75 -2.53 0.61
C PHE A 50 -16.17 -2.93 0.21
N THR A 51 -16.59 -2.45 -0.96
CA THR A 51 -17.79 -2.97 -1.60
C THR A 51 -17.53 -4.40 -2.10
N PRO A 52 -18.59 -5.22 -2.32
CA PRO A 52 -18.43 -6.57 -2.85
C PRO A 52 -17.62 -6.61 -4.16
N VAL A 53 -17.74 -5.57 -4.99
CA VAL A 53 -16.97 -5.42 -6.24
C VAL A 53 -15.48 -5.24 -5.95
N MET A 54 -15.12 -4.40 -4.97
CA MET A 54 -13.73 -4.18 -4.58
C MET A 54 -13.14 -5.45 -3.94
N MET A 55 -13.92 -6.20 -3.16
CA MET A 55 -13.49 -7.49 -2.58
C MET A 55 -13.11 -8.51 -3.65
N ALA A 56 -13.84 -8.56 -4.77
CA ALA A 56 -13.49 -9.42 -5.89
C ALA A 56 -12.22 -8.93 -6.61
N ALA A 57 -12.10 -7.62 -6.83
CA ALA A 57 -10.98 -7.02 -7.55
C ALA A 57 -9.63 -7.15 -6.80
N VAL A 58 -9.62 -7.03 -5.47
CA VAL A 58 -8.37 -7.18 -4.68
C VAL A 58 -7.81 -8.60 -4.68
N LYS A 59 -8.61 -9.59 -5.09
CA LYS A 59 -8.13 -10.97 -5.31
C LYS A 59 -7.52 -11.17 -6.71
N THR A 60 -7.82 -10.30 -7.67
CA THR A 60 -7.38 -10.45 -9.07
C THR A 60 -6.16 -9.61 -9.43
N TYR A 61 -5.81 -8.58 -8.64
CA TYR A 61 -4.67 -7.71 -8.89
C TYR A 61 -3.88 -7.38 -7.62
N ARG A 62 -2.61 -6.98 -7.77
CA ARG A 62 -1.79 -6.47 -6.66
C ARG A 62 -2.42 -5.23 -6.06
N TRP A 63 -2.99 -5.37 -4.87
CA TRP A 63 -3.59 -4.26 -4.14
C TRP A 63 -2.53 -3.37 -3.47
N GLN A 64 -2.80 -2.07 -3.49
CA GLN A 64 -2.05 -1.04 -2.78
C GLN A 64 -3.02 -0.31 -1.85
N CYS A 65 -2.60 -0.03 -0.61
CA CYS A 65 -3.42 0.77 0.31
C CYS A 65 -3.59 2.20 -0.21
N ILE A 66 -4.57 2.93 0.32
CA ILE A 66 -4.91 4.28 -0.14
C ILE A 66 -3.70 5.23 -0.03
N GLU A 67 -2.89 5.07 1.02
CA GLU A 67 -1.67 5.85 1.24
C GLU A 67 -0.54 5.49 0.26
N CYS A 68 -0.52 4.27 -0.28
CA CYS A 68 0.48 3.83 -1.25
C CYS A 68 -0.04 3.83 -2.69
N LYS A 69 -1.32 4.17 -2.91
CA LYS A 69 -1.91 4.18 -4.23
C LYS A 69 -1.30 5.33 -5.02
N CYS A 70 -0.37 5.00 -5.90
CA CYS A 70 0.15 5.94 -6.89
C CYS A 70 -0.84 6.03 -8.07
N CYS A 71 -0.85 7.16 -8.76
CA CYS A 71 -1.58 7.31 -10.01
C CYS A 71 -1.13 6.25 -11.04
N ASN A 72 -2.00 5.31 -11.43
CA ASN A 72 -1.67 4.28 -12.44
C ASN A 72 -1.37 4.85 -13.84
N LEU A 73 -1.72 6.12 -14.10
CA LEU A 73 -1.46 6.83 -15.36
C LEU A 73 -0.15 7.61 -15.35
N CYS A 74 0.32 8.04 -14.19
CA CYS A 74 1.39 9.01 -14.06
C CYS A 74 2.53 8.57 -13.11
N GLY A 75 2.35 7.49 -12.35
CA GLY A 75 3.37 6.89 -11.47
C GLY A 75 3.76 7.75 -10.26
N THR A 76 3.36 9.02 -10.23
CA THR A 76 3.68 9.97 -9.17
C THR A 76 2.64 9.93 -8.06
N SER A 77 3.10 9.79 -6.81
CA SER A 77 2.35 10.21 -5.63
C SER A 77 2.53 11.71 -5.50
N GLU A 78 1.49 12.48 -5.77
CA GLU A 78 1.49 13.94 -5.67
C GLU A 78 1.60 14.41 -4.20
N ASN A 79 2.80 14.31 -3.61
CA ASN A 79 3.29 15.22 -2.57
C ASN A 79 4.82 15.11 -2.34
N ASP A 80 5.64 15.26 -3.38
CA ASP A 80 7.09 15.50 -3.24
C ASP A 80 7.44 16.94 -3.68
N VAL A 81 6.92 17.92 -2.93
CA VAL A 81 7.63 19.20 -2.78
C VAL A 81 8.47 19.06 -1.52
N SER A 82 9.66 18.50 -1.67
CA SER A 82 10.73 18.57 -0.67
C SER A 82 12.09 18.43 -1.35
N THR A 83 12.56 19.57 -1.84
CA THR A 83 13.87 20.13 -1.47
C THR A 83 14.99 19.09 -1.23
N GLY A 84 15.69 18.69 -2.29
CA GLY A 84 17.04 18.14 -2.16
C GLY A 84 18.05 19.28 -1.95
N PRO A 85 18.99 19.19 -0.98
CA PRO A 85 20.01 20.21 -0.81
C PRO A 85 21.05 20.11 -1.94
N GLY A 86 21.37 21.27 -2.50
CA GLY A 86 22.52 21.60 -3.35
C GLY A 86 23.30 20.49 -4.03
N GLU A 87 23.13 20.35 -5.34
CA GLU A 87 24.23 20.04 -6.25
C GLU A 87 24.33 21.18 -7.26
N GLY A 88 24.94 22.27 -6.83
CA GLY A 88 25.68 23.10 -7.76
C GLY A 88 26.93 22.33 -8.14
N GLU A 89 26.94 21.76 -9.34
CA GLU A 89 28.11 21.63 -10.23
C GLU A 89 27.78 20.69 -11.39
N LEU A 90 27.19 21.23 -12.45
CA LEU A 90 27.48 20.80 -13.83
C LEU A 90 27.16 21.97 -14.78
N ILE A 91 27.89 23.07 -14.61
CA ILE A 91 28.21 23.94 -15.73
C ILE A 91 29.16 23.16 -16.65
N ASN A 92 28.60 22.55 -17.70
CA ASN A 92 29.17 22.51 -19.05
C ASN A 92 28.37 21.57 -19.94
N THR A 93 27.56 22.14 -20.84
CA THR A 93 27.57 21.69 -22.25
C THR A 93 27.24 22.90 -23.12
N LEU A 94 28.17 23.15 -24.04
CA LEU A 94 28.25 24.26 -24.98
C LEU A 94 27.13 24.26 -26.02
N SER A 95 26.58 25.43 -26.34
CA SER A 95 26.52 26.02 -27.69
C SER A 95 26.09 27.49 -27.59
#